data_AF-A0A087APL8-F1
#
_entry.id   AF-A0A087APL8-F1
#
_cell.length_a   1.000
_cell.length_b   1.000
_cell.length_c   1.000
_cell.angle_alpha   90.00
_cell.angle_beta   90.00
_cell.angle_gamma   90.00
#
_symmetry.space_group_name_H-M   'P 1'
#
loop_
_entity.id
_entity.type
_entity.pdbx_description
1 polymer ?
#
loop_
_entity_poly.entity_id
_entity_poly.type
_entity_poly.pdbx_seq_one_letter_code
_entity_poly.pdbx_strand_id
1 'polypeptide(L)'
;MEDREAVASRGFKGWRHGAGWLYAVVLAASLVALFTSFILSAETLKEARNPGQRLACDVNGVLSCSTVMESWQAEIVKFAGLSFPNAFFGIAAESVFVTIAVIGLYRVAHGRRLYHGWS
;
A
#
# COMPACT_ATOMS: atom_id res chain seq x y z
N MET A 1 -26.86 -18.59 2.52
CA MET A 1 -25.76 -17.64 2.79
C MET A 1 -24.65 -17.85 1.76
N GLU A 2 -25.03 -18.13 0.51
CA GLU A 2 -24.12 -18.31 -0.65
C GLU A 2 -24.59 -17.38 -1.81
N ASP A 3 -25.68 -16.63 -1.59
CA ASP A 3 -26.60 -16.14 -2.62
C ASP A 3 -26.47 -14.61 -2.84
N ARG A 4 -25.66 -13.94 -2.02
CA ARG A 4 -25.45 -12.47 -2.04
C ARG A 4 -24.22 -12.03 -2.83
N GLU A 5 -23.31 -12.94 -3.18
CA GLU A 5 -22.07 -12.66 -3.92
C GLU A 5 -22.26 -12.68 -5.46
N ALA A 6 -23.31 -13.35 -5.96
CA ALA A 6 -23.48 -13.65 -7.39
C ALA A 6 -24.24 -12.58 -8.22
N VAL A 7 -24.99 -11.66 -7.57
CA VAL A 7 -25.80 -10.65 -8.27
C VAL A 7 -25.07 -9.31 -8.41
N ALA A 8 -24.13 -8.98 -7.51
CA ALA A 8 -23.38 -7.73 -7.56
C ALA A 8 -22.39 -7.66 -8.73
N SER A 9 -22.02 -8.79 -9.32
CA SER A 9 -20.99 -8.92 -10.37
C SER A 9 -21.55 -8.86 -11.81
N ARG A 10 -22.87 -8.63 -12.01
CA ARG A 10 -23.49 -8.50 -13.35
C ARG A 10 -23.76 -7.05 -13.80
N GLY A 11 -23.06 -6.07 -13.25
CA GLY A 11 -23.20 -4.65 -13.61
C GLY A 11 -21.96 -4.09 -14.30
N PHE A 12 -22.09 -3.72 -15.57
CA PHE A 12 -21.14 -2.93 -16.38
C PHE A 12 -19.70 -3.47 -16.47
N LYS A 13 -19.37 -4.19 -17.56
CA LYS A 13 -17.97 -4.28 -18.03
C LYS A 13 -17.54 -2.93 -18.62
N GLY A 14 -17.48 -1.90 -17.78
CA GLY A 14 -16.97 -0.58 -18.11
C GLY A 14 -15.45 -0.65 -18.30
N TRP A 15 -14.90 0.27 -19.08
CA TRP A 15 -13.46 0.40 -19.35
C TRP A 15 -12.56 0.34 -18.09
N ARG A 16 -13.11 0.73 -16.93
CA ARG A 16 -12.52 0.65 -15.57
C ARG A 16 -12.32 -0.79 -15.03
N HIS A 17 -12.74 -1.82 -15.75
CA HIS A 17 -12.59 -3.23 -15.36
C HIS A 17 -11.60 -4.00 -16.25
N GLY A 18 -10.85 -3.31 -17.11
CA GLY A 18 -9.72 -3.92 -17.80
C GLY A 18 -8.63 -4.33 -16.81
N ALA A 19 -8.06 -5.54 -16.96
CA ALA A 19 -6.97 -6.02 -16.10
C ALA A 19 -5.82 -5.00 -15.99
N GLY A 20 -5.50 -4.29 -17.08
CA GLY A 20 -4.48 -3.24 -17.07
C GLY A 20 -4.85 -2.01 -16.23
N TRP A 21 -6.13 -1.63 -16.20
CA TRP A 21 -6.61 -0.53 -15.34
C TRP A 21 -6.54 -0.93 -13.87
N LEU A 22 -6.94 -2.16 -13.53
CA LEU A 22 -6.83 -2.69 -12.17
C LEU A 22 -5.37 -2.64 -11.69
N TYR A 23 -4.43 -3.20 -12.47
CA TYR A 23 -3.02 -3.20 -12.08
C TYR A 23 -2.41 -1.79 -12.04
N ALA A 24 -2.84 -0.86 -12.90
CA ALA A 24 -2.42 0.54 -12.83
C ALA A 24 -2.90 1.25 -11.56
N VAL A 25 -4.16 1.03 -11.16
CA VAL A 25 -4.71 1.59 -9.91
C VAL A 25 -4.01 1.01 -8.70
N VAL A 26 -3.78 -0.31 -8.67
CA VAL A 26 -3.03 -0.97 -7.58
C VAL A 26 -1.61 -0.43 -7.50
N LEU A 27 -0.91 -0.27 -8.64
CA LEU A 27 0.44 0.29 -8.67
C LEU A 27 0.46 1.72 -8.10
N ALA A 28 -0.46 2.58 -8.54
CA ALA A 28 -0.54 3.96 -8.06
C ALA A 28 -0.84 4.03 -6.56
N ALA A 29 -1.80 3.23 -6.08
CA ALA A 29 -2.14 3.16 -4.66
C ALA A 29 -0.96 2.67 -3.82
N SER A 30 -0.25 1.63 -4.27
CA SER A 30 0.92 1.09 -3.56
C SER A 30 2.10 2.05 -3.52
N LEU A 31 2.31 2.87 -4.56
CA LEU A 31 3.34 3.92 -4.53
C LEU A 31 3.02 4.99 -3.48
N VAL A 32 1.75 5.39 -3.35
CA VAL A 32 1.31 6.36 -2.33
C VAL A 32 1.43 5.77 -0.93
N ALA A 33 1.03 4.51 -0.75
CA ALA A 33 1.16 3.80 0.51
C ALA A 33 2.63 3.64 0.91
N LEU A 34 3.51 3.25 -0.01
CA LEU A 34 4.95 3.13 0.21
C LEU A 34 5.58 4.47 0.59
N PHE A 35 5.19 5.55 -0.07
CA PHE A 35 5.66 6.90 0.26
C PHE A 35 5.23 7.31 1.69
N THR A 36 3.98 7.03 2.04
CA THR A 36 3.43 7.31 3.38
C THR A 36 4.16 6.48 4.45
N SER A 37 4.39 5.19 4.21
CA SER A 37 5.16 4.33 5.10
C SER A 37 6.61 4.82 5.26
N PHE A 38 7.24 5.29 4.18
CA PHE A 38 8.59 5.83 4.23
C PHE A 38 8.70 7.07 5.12
N ILE A 39 7.75 8.01 5.00
CA ILE A 39 7.79 9.20 5.84
C ILE A 39 7.56 8.84 7.31
N LEU A 40 6.58 7.98 7.59
CA LEU A 40 6.30 7.54 8.96
C LEU A 40 7.52 6.85 9.60
N SER A 41 8.24 6.02 8.83
CA SER A 41 9.52 5.43 9.25
C SER A 41 10.61 6.49 9.46
N ALA A 42 10.72 7.48 8.58
CA ALA A 42 11.73 8.54 8.72
C ALA A 42 11.49 9.39 9.97
N GLU A 43 10.24 9.70 10.27
CA GLU A 43 9.87 10.47 11.46
C GLU A 43 10.12 9.68 12.76
N THR A 44 9.93 8.35 12.79
CA THR A 44 10.33 7.53 13.96
C THR A 44 11.82 7.67 14.30
N LEU A 45 12.70 7.78 13.30
CA LEU A 45 14.14 7.97 13.55
C LEU A 45 14.47 9.36 14.09
N LYS A 46 13.73 10.38 13.65
CA LYS A 46 13.94 11.76 14.10
C LYS A 46 13.52 11.92 15.56
N GLU A 47 12.38 11.35 15.95
CA GLU A 47 11.90 11.36 17.34
C GLU A 47 12.87 10.61 18.26
N ALA A 48 13.41 9.46 17.82
CA ALA A 48 14.41 8.71 18.59
C ALA A 48 15.71 9.49 18.85
N ARG A 49 16.06 10.47 18.02
CA ARG A 49 17.27 11.29 18.18
C ARG A 49 17.02 12.61 18.90
N ASN A 50 15.85 13.23 18.69
CA ASN A 50 15.49 14.51 19.28
C ASN A 50 14.00 14.48 19.67
N PRO A 51 13.68 14.02 20.88
CA PRO A 51 12.29 13.89 21.30
C PRO A 51 11.62 15.27 21.38
N GLY A 52 10.46 15.43 20.73
CA GLY A 52 9.65 16.66 20.76
C GLY A 52 9.80 17.61 19.57
N GLN A 53 10.38 17.17 18.44
CA GLN A 53 10.38 17.95 17.19
C GLN A 53 9.03 17.82 16.45
N ARG A 54 8.61 18.88 15.74
CA ARG A 54 7.39 18.84 14.92
C ARG A 54 7.63 17.97 13.68
N LEU A 55 6.86 16.90 13.53
CA LEU A 55 6.93 15.99 12.39
C LEU A 55 6.42 16.67 11.11
N ALA A 56 7.01 16.34 9.96
CA ALA A 56 6.66 16.96 8.68
C ALA A 56 5.29 16.53 8.11
N CYS A 57 4.72 15.42 8.60
CA CYS A 57 3.40 14.92 8.16
C CYS A 57 2.25 15.29 9.10
N ASP A 58 2.52 16.11 10.11
CA ASP A 58 1.51 16.64 11.00
C ASP A 58 0.84 17.87 10.35
N VAL A 59 -0.37 17.68 9.81
CA VAL A 59 -1.09 18.73 9.08
C VAL A 59 -2.00 19.57 10.00
N ASN A 60 -2.40 19.01 11.14
CA ASN A 60 -3.20 19.67 12.17
C ASN A 60 -3.21 18.79 13.42
N GLY A 61 -3.43 19.35 14.62
CA GLY A 61 -3.42 18.61 15.90
C GLY A 61 -4.44 17.46 16.03
N VAL A 62 -5.34 17.28 15.06
CA VAL A 62 -6.33 16.19 14.97
C VAL A 62 -5.93 15.15 13.91
N LEU A 63 -5.10 15.54 12.93
CA LEU A 63 -4.53 14.69 11.88
C LEU A 63 -3.01 14.68 12.03
N SER A 64 -2.57 14.34 13.23
CA SER A 64 -1.16 14.25 13.59
C SER A 64 -0.68 12.81 13.46
N CYS A 65 0.22 12.56 12.51
CA CYS A 65 0.87 11.25 12.36
C CYS A 65 1.63 10.84 13.63
N SER A 66 2.15 11.79 14.40
CA SER A 66 2.81 11.57 15.70
C SER A 66 1.88 10.92 16.74
N THR A 67 0.65 11.41 16.90
CA THR A 67 -0.33 10.88 17.86
C THR A 67 -0.68 9.42 17.57
N VAL A 68 -0.71 9.03 16.29
CA VAL A 68 -0.94 7.64 15.88
C VAL A 68 0.30 6.78 16.15
N MET A 69 1.49 7.33 15.94
CA MET A 69 2.77 6.63 16.19
C MET A 69 3.07 6.39 17.66
N GLU A 70 2.65 7.29 18.55
CA GLU A 70 2.79 7.13 20.02
C GLU A 70 1.72 6.22 20.63
N SER A 71 0.76 5.75 19.83
CA SER A 71 -0.26 4.82 20.32
C SER A 71 0.32 3.42 20.57
N TRP A 72 -0.23 2.71 21.55
CA TRP A 72 0.12 1.33 21.90
C TRP A 72 0.02 0.33 20.71
N GLN A 73 -0.71 0.71 19.66
CA GLN A 73 -0.86 -0.09 18.43
C GLN A 73 0.42 -0.13 17.58
N ALA A 74 1.32 0.84 17.74
CA ALA A 74 2.56 0.92 16.98
C ALA A 74 3.61 -0.12 17.42
N GLU A 75 3.46 -0.71 18.62
CA GLU A 75 4.35 -1.73 19.20
C GLU A 75 3.78 -3.16 19.20
N ILE A 76 2.57 -3.39 18.66
CA ILE A 76 1.87 -4.69 18.80
C ILE A 76 2.66 -5.88 18.22
N VAL A 77 3.55 -5.66 17.24
CA VAL A 77 4.30 -6.74 16.60
C VAL A 77 5.68 -6.94 17.23
N LYS A 78 5.72 -7.52 18.43
CA LYS A 78 6.96 -7.97 19.10
C LYS A 78 7.46 -9.29 18.50
N PHE A 79 8.15 -9.23 17.38
CA PHE A 79 8.91 -10.40 16.87
C PHE A 79 10.29 -10.44 17.54
N ALA A 80 10.60 -11.56 18.21
CA ALA A 80 11.94 -11.88 18.73
C ALA A 80 12.58 -10.86 19.70
N GLY A 81 11.77 -10.09 20.46
CA GLY A 81 12.26 -9.17 21.50
C GLY A 81 12.72 -7.78 21.01
N LEU A 82 12.56 -7.47 19.73
CA LEU A 82 12.83 -6.15 19.13
C LEU A 82 11.48 -5.50 18.77
N SER A 83 11.10 -4.41 19.46
CA SER A 83 9.92 -3.61 19.09
C SER A 83 10.19 -2.91 17.76
N PHE A 84 9.58 -3.39 16.67
CA PHE A 84 9.68 -2.74 15.36
C PHE A 84 8.44 -1.87 15.10
N PRO A 85 8.60 -0.56 14.84
CA PRO A 85 7.47 0.30 14.51
C PRO A 85 6.74 -0.22 13.27
N ASN A 86 5.40 -0.28 13.34
CA ASN A 86 4.50 -0.78 12.29
C ASN A 86 4.81 -0.24 10.86
N ALA A 87 5.38 0.97 10.76
CA ALA A 87 5.75 1.61 9.50
C ALA A 87 6.70 0.76 8.62
N PHE A 88 7.64 0.02 9.22
CA PHE A 88 8.58 -0.83 8.48
C PHE A 88 7.92 -2.04 7.81
N PHE A 89 6.87 -2.59 8.43
CA PHE A 89 6.10 -3.68 7.85
C PHE A 89 5.30 -3.21 6.63
N GLY A 90 4.81 -1.96 6.68
CA GLY A 90 4.20 -1.29 5.53
C GLY A 90 5.14 -1.23 4.32
N ILE A 91 6.39 -0.80 4.51
CA ILE A 91 7.40 -0.77 3.43
C ILE A 91 7.61 -2.18 2.83
N ALA A 92 7.74 -3.20 3.68
CA ALA A 92 7.93 -4.57 3.22
C ALA A 92 6.72 -5.09 2.44
N ALA A 93 5.50 -4.90 2.96
CA ALA A 93 4.27 -5.32 2.30
C ALA A 93 4.05 -4.58 0.97
N GLU A 94 4.18 -3.26 0.95
CA GLU A 94 3.99 -2.46 -0.27
C GLU A 94 5.01 -2.80 -1.35
N SER A 95 6.24 -3.20 -1.00
CA SER A 95 7.23 -3.67 -1.98
C SER A 95 6.75 -4.91 -2.75
N VAL A 96 6.02 -5.80 -2.06
CA VAL A 96 5.41 -6.99 -2.67
C VAL A 96 4.25 -6.58 -3.58
N PHE A 97 3.38 -5.67 -3.13
CA PHE A 97 2.26 -5.19 -3.96
C PHE A 97 2.72 -4.47 -5.22
N VAL A 98 3.74 -3.61 -5.13
CA VAL A 98 4.36 -2.97 -6.30
C VAL A 98 4.89 -4.03 -7.29
N THR A 99 5.59 -5.05 -6.79
CA THR A 99 6.12 -6.13 -7.64
C THR A 99 5.01 -6.87 -8.38
N ILE A 100 3.94 -7.24 -7.67
CA ILE A 100 2.78 -7.92 -8.27
C ILE A 100 2.10 -7.03 -9.31
N ALA A 101 1.92 -5.74 -9.03
CA ALA A 101 1.30 -4.79 -9.94
C ALA A 101 2.12 -4.58 -11.21
N VAL A 102 3.45 -4.49 -11.10
CA VAL A 102 4.37 -4.36 -12.23
C VAL A 102 4.34 -5.63 -13.10
N ILE A 103 4.43 -6.81 -12.50
CA ILE A 103 4.35 -8.08 -13.24
C ILE A 103 2.98 -8.22 -13.94
N GLY A 104 1.89 -7.86 -13.26
CA GLY A 104 0.54 -7.85 -13.81
C GLY A 104 0.38 -6.91 -15.00
N LEU A 105 0.86 -5.67 -14.88
CA LEU A 105 0.89 -4.68 -15.97
C LEU A 105 1.71 -5.17 -17.16
N TYR A 106 2.91 -5.70 -16.91
CA TYR A 106 3.78 -6.22 -17.96
C TYR A 106 3.10 -7.34 -18.74
N ARG A 107 2.43 -8.27 -18.05
CA ARG A 107 1.66 -9.36 -18.68
C ARG A 107 0.47 -8.86 -19.47
N VAL A 108 -0.25 -7.82 -19.03
CA VAL A 108 -1.38 -7.26 -19.79
C VAL A 108 -0.90 -6.48 -21.02
N ALA A 109 0.23 -5.79 -20.91
CA ALA A 109 0.84 -5.05 -22.01
C ALA A 109 1.41 -5.99 -23.09
N HIS A 110 2.16 -7.03 -22.70
CA HIS A 110 2.81 -7.97 -23.61
C HIS A 110 1.95 -9.18 -23.99
N GLY A 111 1.01 -9.61 -23.15
CA GLY A 111 0.13 -10.75 -23.40
C GLY A 111 -0.83 -10.52 -24.57
N ARG A 112 -1.18 -9.26 -24.88
CA ARG A 112 -1.95 -8.93 -26.09
C ARG A 112 -1.22 -9.21 -27.40
N ARG A 113 0.12 -9.29 -27.40
CA ARG A 113 0.92 -9.49 -28.62
C ARG A 113 1.19 -10.97 -28.92
N LEU A 114 1.11 -11.86 -27.92
CA LEU A 114 1.33 -13.29 -28.12
C LEU A 114 0.13 -14.04 -28.74
N TYR A 115 -1.11 -13.55 -28.56
CA TYR A 115 -2.29 -14.18 -29.20
C TYR A 115 -2.41 -13.92 -30.70
N HIS A 116 -1.80 -12.86 -31.23
CA HIS A 116 -1.88 -12.51 -32.66
C HIS A 116 -0.81 -13.18 -33.54
N GLY A 117 0.15 -13.90 -32.95
CA GLY A 117 1.18 -14.66 -33.68
C GLY A 117 0.90 -16.16 -33.76
N TRP A 118 -0.30 -16.59 -33.33
CA TRP A 118 -0.76 -17.98 -33.32
C TRP A 118 -2.12 -18.13 -34.06
N SER A 119 -2.30 -17.39 -35.15
CA SER A 119 -3.37 -17.58 -36.14
C SER A 119 -2.81 -17.47 -37.55
#